data_AF-A0A7X9F0R9-F1
#
_entry.id   AF-A0A7X9F0R9-F1
#
_cell.length_a   1.000
_cell.length_b   1.000
_cell.length_c   1.000
_cell.angle_alpha   90.00
_cell.angle_beta   90.00
_cell.angle_gamma   90.00
#
_symmetry.space_group_name_H-M   'P 1'
#
loop_
_entity.id
_entity.type
_entity.pdbx_description
1 polymer ?
#
loop_
_entity_poly.entity_id
_entity_poly.type
_entity_poly.pdbx_seq_one_letter_code
_entity_poly.pdbx_strand_id
1 'polypeptide(L)'
;MLRTFNLKPIITTKPIKNTEMSRILSAAVINEPFRQLLLDCPQRAIETGFHDEYFQVNAQELAKIEAIHASNLVDFATKISSF
;
A
#
# COMPACT_ATOMS: atom_id res chain seq x y z
N MET A 1 32.71 -3.16 -16.20
CA MET A 1 31.90 -1.97 -16.53
C MET A 1 30.88 -1.77 -15.43
N LEU A 2 31.00 -0.72 -14.63
CA LEU A 2 30.06 -0.41 -13.54
C LEU A 2 28.88 0.37 -14.13
N ARG A 3 27.67 -0.19 -14.06
CA ARG A 3 26.43 0.53 -14.44
C ARG A 3 26.14 1.56 -13.37
N THR A 4 26.27 2.84 -13.71
CA THR A 4 25.86 3.95 -12.85
C THR A 4 24.35 4.08 -12.90
N PHE A 5 23.67 3.71 -11.81
CA PHE A 5 22.24 3.96 -11.66
C PHE A 5 22.05 5.43 -11.29
N ASN A 6 21.44 6.22 -12.18
CA ASN A 6 21.11 7.62 -11.92
C ASN A 6 19.82 7.67 -11.08
N LEU A 7 19.96 7.80 -9.76
CA LEU A 7 18.85 7.83 -8.81
C LEU A 7 18.25 9.24 -8.66
N LYS A 8 18.05 9.98 -9.75
CA LYS A 8 17.28 11.23 -9.66
C LYS A 8 15.83 10.88 -9.31
N PRO A 9 15.30 11.33 -8.16
CA PRO A 9 13.93 11.04 -7.79
C PRO A 9 13.00 11.70 -8.81
N ILE A 10 12.19 10.89 -9.48
CA ILE A 10 11.13 11.39 -10.35
C ILE A 10 10.01 11.87 -9.44
N ILE A 11 10.06 13.13 -9.02
CA ILE A 11 8.99 13.74 -8.22
C ILE A 11 7.81 13.99 -9.16
N THR A 12 6.90 13.02 -9.29
CA THR A 12 5.68 13.16 -10.09
C THR A 12 4.62 13.91 -9.29
N THR A 13 4.25 15.11 -9.73
CA THR A 13 3.23 16.00 -9.13
C THR A 13 1.78 15.57 -9.44
N LYS A 14 1.49 14.26 -9.51
CA LYS A 14 0.11 13.77 -9.66
C LYS A 14 -0.64 13.87 -8.32
N PRO A 15 -1.93 14.23 -8.31
CA PRO A 15 -2.71 14.40 -7.09
C PRO A 15 -2.72 13.14 -6.23
N ILE A 16 -2.61 13.37 -4.92
CA ILE A 16 -2.20 12.51 -3.79
C ILE A 16 -3.13 11.29 -3.52
N LYS A 17 -4.03 10.92 -4.43
CA LYS A 17 -4.95 9.78 -4.22
C LYS A 17 -4.31 8.41 -4.43
N ASN A 18 -3.22 8.31 -5.19
CA ASN A 18 -2.54 7.04 -5.46
C ASN A 18 -1.30 6.78 -4.58
N THR A 19 -0.89 7.75 -3.76
CA THR A 19 0.35 7.62 -2.98
C THR A 19 0.18 6.71 -1.78
N GLU A 20 -0.92 6.83 -1.02
CA GLU A 20 -1.12 6.02 0.17
C GLU A 20 -1.30 4.54 -0.16
N MET A 21 -2.01 4.24 -1.25
CA MET A 21 -2.14 2.87 -1.70
C MET A 21 -0.81 2.29 -2.18
N SER A 22 0.00 3.08 -2.89
CA SER A 22 1.37 2.69 -3.26
C SER A 22 2.25 2.47 -2.03
N ARG A 23 2.08 3.27 -0.96
CA ARG A 23 2.78 3.10 0.33
C ARG A 23 2.35 1.81 1.03
N ILE A 24 1.04 1.54 1.12
CA ILE A 24 0.49 0.31 1.71
C ILE A 24 1.03 -0.92 0.96
N LEU A 25 0.97 -0.90 -0.38
CA LEU A 25 1.51 -1.98 -1.20
C LEU A 25 3.03 -2.14 -1.02
N SER A 26 3.77 -1.03 -0.97
CA SER A 26 5.22 -1.06 -0.73
C SER A 26 5.56 -1.66 0.63
N ALA A 27 4.84 -1.28 1.69
CA ALA A 27 4.98 -1.85 3.03
C ALA A 27 4.70 -3.36 3.02
N ALA A 28 3.63 -3.79 2.34
CA ALA A 28 3.30 -5.21 2.20
C ALA A 28 4.31 -6.02 1.35
N VAL A 29 5.00 -5.38 0.40
CA VAL A 29 6.08 -6.03 -0.35
C VAL A 29 7.29 -6.29 0.54
N ILE A 30 7.71 -5.31 1.34
CA ILE A 30 8.96 -5.39 2.13
C ILE A 30 8.78 -6.00 3.52
N ASN A 31 7.54 -6.11 4.02
CA ASN A 31 7.24 -6.63 5.35
C ASN A 31 6.15 -7.69 5.29
N GLU A 32 6.58 -8.94 5.46
CA GLU A 32 5.68 -10.10 5.43
C GLU A 32 4.65 -10.13 6.57
N PRO A 33 5.01 -9.84 7.84
CA PRO A 33 4.02 -9.75 8.92
C PRO A 33 2.92 -8.72 8.63
N PHE A 34 3.29 -7.54 8.15
CA PHE A 34 2.34 -6.50 7.75
C PHE A 34 1.46 -6.97 6.59
N ARG A 35 2.03 -7.64 5.58
CA ARG A 35 1.26 -8.22 4.48
C ARG A 35 0.23 -9.24 4.94
N GLN A 36 0.61 -10.14 5.84
CA GLN A 36 -0.33 -11.12 6.41
C GLN A 36 -1.44 -10.39 7.16
N LEU A 37 -1.10 -9.43 8.01
CA LEU A 37 -2.08 -8.60 8.72
C LEU A 37 -3.02 -7.85 7.77
N LEU A 38 -2.50 -7.31 6.66
CA LEU A 38 -3.28 -6.60 5.65
C LEU A 38 -4.26 -7.51 4.92
N LEU A 39 -3.88 -8.76 4.64
CA LEU A 39 -4.75 -9.73 3.96
C LEU A 39 -5.80 -10.33 4.90
N ASP A 40 -5.46 -10.52 6.18
CA ASP A 40 -6.36 -11.09 7.20
C ASP A 40 -7.34 -10.04 7.74
N CYS A 41 -6.84 -8.84 8.05
CA CYS A 41 -7.62 -7.75 8.63
C CYS A 41 -7.10 -6.38 8.13
N PRO A 42 -7.57 -5.95 6.94
CA PRO A 42 -7.10 -4.73 6.31
C PRO A 42 -7.23 -3.50 7.22
N GLN A 43 -8.36 -3.36 7.93
CA GLN A 43 -8.60 -2.27 8.87
C GLN A 43 -7.49 -2.17 9.93
N ARG A 44 -7.19 -3.30 10.59
CA ARG A 44 -6.18 -3.34 11.65
C ARG A 44 -4.78 -3.03 11.09
N ALA A 45 -4.45 -3.48 9.88
CA ALA A 45 -3.18 -3.15 9.25
C ALA A 45 -3.03 -1.63 9.02
N ILE A 46 -4.11 -0.96 8.59
CA ILE A 46 -4.11 0.49 8.39
C ILE A 46 -3.98 1.24 9.72
N GLU A 47 -4.76 0.83 10.74
CA GLU A 47 -4.74 1.45 12.08
C GLU A 47 -3.39 1.26 12.79
N THR A 48 -2.75 0.10 12.61
CA THR A 48 -1.44 -0.19 13.20
C THR A 48 -0.33 0.63 12.54
N GLY A 49 -0.50 0.97 11.25
CA GLY A 49 0.52 1.67 10.48
C GLY A 49 1.74 0.79 10.17
N PHE A 50 2.84 1.43 9.78
CA PHE A 50 4.09 0.78 9.44
C PHE A 50 5.28 1.63 9.87
N HIS A 51 6.18 1.09 10.72
CA HIS A 51 7.39 1.77 11.19
C HIS A 51 7.13 3.20 11.72
N ASP A 52 6.20 3.33 12.68
CA ASP A 52 5.79 4.60 13.29
C ASP A 52 5.11 5.60 12.35
N GLU A 53 4.85 5.21 11.10
CA GLU A 53 4.03 5.99 10.17
C GLU A 53 2.62 5.42 10.05
N TYR A 54 1.64 6.33 10.01
CA TYR A 54 0.24 5.99 9.72
C TYR A 54 -0.12 6.34 8.29
N PHE A 55 -0.92 5.49 7.66
CA PHE A 55 -1.44 5.74 6.32
C PHE A 55 -2.54 6.81 6.38
N GLN A 56 -2.48 7.76 5.44
CA GLN A 56 -3.44 8.87 5.36
C GLN A 56 -4.64 8.49 4.51
N VAL A 57 -5.44 7.53 4.98
CA VAL A 57 -6.66 7.07 4.31
C VAL A 57 -7.91 7.64 4.96
N ASN A 58 -8.82 8.16 4.14
CA ASN A 58 -10.11 8.65 4.63
C ASN A 58 -11.11 7.49 4.83
N ALA A 59 -12.24 7.76 5.48
CA ALA A 59 -13.25 6.74 5.79
C ALA A 59 -13.79 6.02 4.54
N GLN A 60 -13.90 6.69 3.40
CA GLN A 60 -14.35 6.07 2.15
C GLN A 60 -13.30 5.12 1.58
N GLU A 61 -12.01 5.49 1.65
CA GLU A 61 -10.89 4.66 1.23
C GLU A 61 -10.72 3.46 2.15
N LEU A 62 -10.85 3.65 3.47
CA LEU A 62 -10.81 2.58 4.44
C LEU A 62 -11.92 1.55 4.20
N ALA A 63 -13.16 2.01 4.01
CA ALA A 63 -14.29 1.12 3.70
C ALA A 63 -14.06 0.32 2.41
N LYS A 64 -13.40 0.93 1.40
CA LYS A 64 -13.01 0.21 0.18
C LYS A 64 -11.97 -0.86 0.48
N ILE A 65 -10.92 -0.52 1.23
CA ILE A 65 -9.84 -1.44 1.61
C ILE A 65 -10.39 -2.63 2.42
N GLU A 66 -11.30 -2.37 3.36
CA GLU A 66 -11.97 -3.40 4.16
C GLU A 66 -12.82 -4.35 3.33
N ALA A 67 -13.46 -3.87 2.26
CA ALA A 67 -14.26 -4.70 1.36
C ALA A 67 -13.41 -5.63 0.46
N ILE A 68 -12.08 -5.49 0.47
CA ILE A 68 -11.18 -6.32 -0.33
C ILE A 68 -10.86 -7.61 0.41
N HIS A 69 -11.49 -8.70 -0.02
CA HIS A 69 -11.09 -10.05 0.37
C HIS A 69 -10.09 -10.59 -0.64
N ALA A 70 -8.79 -10.63 -0.30
CA ALA A 70 -7.75 -11.12 -1.20
C ALA A 70 -6.93 -12.24 -0.55
N SER A 71 -6.57 -13.26 -1.33
CA SER A 71 -5.79 -14.40 -0.83
C SER A 71 -4.28 -14.16 -0.87
N ASN A 72 -3.84 -13.15 -1.63
CA ASN A 72 -2.44 -12.77 -1.76
C ASN A 72 -2.33 -11.30 -2.20
N LEU A 73 -1.10 -10.77 -2.14
CA LEU A 73 -0.85 -9.36 -2.43
C LEU A 73 -1.14 -8.96 -3.89
N VAL A 74 -0.97 -9.88 -4.86
CA VAL A 74 -1.25 -9.61 -6.27
C VAL A 74 -2.76 -9.44 -6.50
N ASP A 75 -3.55 -10.33 -5.91
CA ASP A 75 -5.01 -10.26 -5.93
C ASP A 75 -5.51 -8.98 -5.22
N PHE A 76 -4.92 -8.65 -4.08
CA PHE A 76 -5.20 -7.40 -3.36
C PHE A 76 -4.93 -6.16 -4.24
N ALA A 77 -3.75 -6.08 -4.87
CA ALA A 77 -3.39 -4.98 -5.76
C ALA A 77 -4.31 -4.88 -6.99
N THR A 78 -4.76 -6.01 -7.53
CA THR A 78 -5.66 -6.05 -8.69
C THR A 78 -7.05 -5.51 -8.33
N LYS A 79 -7.57 -5.90 -7.17
CA LYS A 79 -8.86 -5.40 -6.66
C LYS A 79 -8.80 -3.91 -6.37
N ILE A 80 -7.71 -3.45 -5.76
CA ILE A 80 -7.43 -2.02 -5.56
C ILE A 80 -7.46 -1.23 -6.86
N SER A 81 -6.79 -1.73 -7.91
CA SER A 81 -6.69 -1.03 -9.18
C SER A 81 -8.00 -1.01 -9.98
N SER A 82 -8.98 -1.79 -9.55
CA SER A 82 -10.28 -1.92 -10.22
C SER A 82 -11.36 -0.99 -9.63
N PHE A 83 -11.01 -0.15 -8.64
CA PHE A 83 -11.88 0.88 -8.06
C PHE A 83 -11.70 2.25 -8.70
#